data_AF-A0A0K2U2S5-F1
#
_entry.id   AF-A0A0K2U2S5-F1
#
_cell.length_a   1.000
_cell.length_b   1.000
_cell.length_c   1.000
_cell.angle_alpha   90.00
_cell.angle_beta   90.00
_cell.angle_gamma   90.00
#
_symmetry.space_group_name_H-M   'P 1'
#
loop_
_entity.id
_entity.type
_entity.pdbx_description
1 polymer ?
#
loop_
_entity_poly.entity_id
_entity_poly.type
_entity_poly.pdbx_seq_one_letter_code
_entity_poly.pdbx_strand_id
1 'polypeptide(L)' 'MKDTLTTATLRPIFHWFSRFGFLLEVHADNCPPLASELFKTKLFEWEVTLFFYPPYHPQ' A
#
# COMPACT_ATOMS: atom_id res chain seq x y z
N MET A 1 -18.36 -3.97 2.37
CA MET A 1 -17.35 -4.57 3.27
C MET A 1 -15.94 -4.63 2.69
N LYS A 2 -15.72 -4.56 1.37
CA LYS A 2 -14.36 -4.58 0.77
C LYS A 2 -13.56 -3.30 1.07
N ASP A 3 -14.19 -2.13 1.04
CA ASP A 3 -13.46 -0.85 1.12
C ASP A 3 -12.90 -0.54 2.50
N THR A 4 -13.56 -1.02 3.56
CA THR A 4 -13.13 -0.79 4.96
C THR A 4 -11.75 -1.36 5.27
N LEU A 5 -11.38 -2.49 4.66
CA LEU A 5 -10.06 -3.10 4.86
C LEU A 5 -8.97 -2.32 4.13
N THR A 6 -9.20 -1.94 2.87
CA THR A 6 -8.24 -1.13 2.11
C THR A 6 -8.00 0.24 2.74
N THR A 7 -9.05 0.93 3.20
CA THR A 7 -8.92 2.21 3.90
C THR A 7 -8.14 2.06 5.21
N ALA A 8 -8.34 0.95 5.93
CA ALA A 8 -7.55 0.66 7.14
C ALA A 8 -6.07 0.45 6.82
N THR A 9 -5.73 -0.10 5.65
CA THR A 9 -4.33 -0.30 5.22
C THR A 9 -3.64 0.97 4.71
N LEU A 10 -4.39 1.93 4.15
CA LEU A 10 -3.83 3.23 3.72
C LEU A 10 -3.46 4.13 4.90
N ARG A 11 -4.21 4.03 6.01
CA ARG A 11 -4.05 4.92 7.16
C ARG A 11 -2.65 4.87 7.80
N PRO A 12 -2.02 3.69 8.04
CA PRO A 12 -0.65 3.61 8.52
C PRO A 12 0.37 4.27 7.57
N ILE A 13 0.20 4.12 6.25
CA ILE A 13 1.10 4.72 5.25
C ILE A 13 1.01 6.24 5.31
N PHE A 14 -0.21 6.77 5.40
CA PHE A 14 -0.41 8.22 5.56
C PHE A 14 0.22 8.75 6.86
N HIS A 15 0.09 8.02 7.98
CA HIS A 15 0.74 8.38 9.24
C HIS A 15 2.27 8.28 9.17
N TRP A 16 2.81 7.40 8.34
CA TRP A 16 4.25 7.35 8.09
C TRP A 16 4.74 8.65 7.44
N PHE A 17 4.03 9.15 6.44
CA PHE A 17 4.42 10.36 5.71
C PHE A 17 4.55 11.58 6.62
N SER A 18 3.63 11.75 7.56
CA SER A 18 3.69 12.88 8.49
C SER A 18 4.85 12.80 9.47
N ARG A 19 5.37 11.60 9.74
CA ARG A 19 6.44 11.38 10.74
C ARG A 19 7.83 11.29 10.11
N PHE A 20 7.93 10.71 8.92
CA PHE A 20 9.21 10.35 8.31
C PHE A 20 9.41 10.94 6.91
N GLY A 21 8.41 11.66 6.39
CA GLY A 21 8.41 12.15 5.01
C GLY A 21 7.86 11.13 4.01
N PHE A 22 7.81 11.53 2.74
CA PHE A 22 7.25 10.72 1.67
C PHE A 22 8.09 9.47 1.38
N LEU A 23 7.42 8.34 1.20
CA LEU A 23 8.03 7.12 0.65
C LEU A 23 8.08 7.24 -0.87
N LEU A 24 9.18 6.79 -1.48
CA LEU A 24 9.26 6.67 -2.94
C LEU A 24 8.74 5.30 -3.40
N GLU A 25 8.89 4.28 -2.56
CA GLU A 25 8.63 2.88 -2.89
C GLU A 25 7.98 2.15 -1.71
N VAL A 26 7.04 1.25 -2.01
CA VAL A 26 6.40 0.33 -1.08
C VAL A 26 6.51 -1.07 -1.66
N HIS A 27 7.05 -2.00 -0.88
CA HIS A 27 7.08 -3.41 -1.21
C HIS A 27 6.07 -4.16 -0.34
N ALA A 28 5.25 -4.98 -0.97
CA ALA A 28 4.10 -5.60 -0.33
C ALA A 28 3.86 -7.03 -0.81
N ASP A 29 3.22 -7.83 0.02
CA ASP A 29 2.64 -9.11 -0.41
C ASP A 29 1.45 -8.90 -1.33
N ASN A 30 1.19 -9.88 -2.20
CA ASN A 30 0.05 -9.89 -3.10
C ASN A 30 -1.27 -10.26 -2.39
N CYS A 31 -1.57 -9.61 -1.27
CA CYS A 31 -2.80 -9.84 -0.51
C CYS A 31 -3.94 -8.92 -0.98
N PRO A 32 -5.22 -9.34 -0.85
CA PRO A 32 -6.35 -8.62 -1.45
C PRO A 32 -6.48 -7.12 -1.09
N PRO A 33 -6.19 -6.65 0.15
CA PRO A 33 -6.27 -5.23 0.47
C PRO A 33 -5.20 -4.39 -0.26
N LEU A 34 -3.97 -4.92 -0.37
CA LEU A 34 -2.83 -4.24 -1.00
C LEU A 34 -2.90 -4.32 -2.54
N ALA A 35 -3.49 -5.40 -3.07
CA ALA A 35 -3.74 -5.57 -4.49
C ALA A 35 -5.00 -4.83 -5.00
N SER A 36 -5.76 -4.17 -4.11
CA SER A 36 -6.99 -3.47 -4.48
C SER A 36 -6.72 -2.22 -5.33
N GLU A 37 -7.62 -1.93 -6.28
CA GLU A 37 -7.48 -0.76 -7.17
C GLU A 37 -7.44 0.55 -6.38
N LEU A 38 -8.28 0.70 -5.34
CA LEU A 38 -8.27 1.88 -4.47
C LEU A 38 -6.89 2.11 -3.83
N PHE A 39 -6.22 1.03 -3.38
CA PHE A 39 -4.90 1.13 -2.78
C PHE A 39 -3.85 1.60 -3.80
N LYS A 40 -3.84 0.98 -5.00
CA LYS A 40 -2.94 1.33 -6.09
C LYS A 40 -3.14 2.77 -6.54
N THR A 41 -4.39 3.21 -6.74
CA THR A 41 -4.70 4.58 -7.13
C THR A 41 -4.20 5.58 -6.10
N LYS A 42 -4.39 5.32 -4.80
CA LYS A 42 -3.94 6.23 -3.74
C LYS A 42 -2.42 6.31 -3.64
N LEU A 43 -1.70 5.19 -3.76
CA LEU A 43 -0.24 5.21 -3.81
C LEU A 43 0.26 5.96 -5.05
N PHE A 44 -0.37 5.75 -6.21
CA PHE A 44 -0.03 6.47 -7.44
C PHE A 44 -0.26 7.99 -7.31
N GLU A 45 -1.38 8.42 -6.71
CA GLU A 45 -1.65 9.85 -6.41
C GLU A 45 -0.59 10.47 -5.49
N TRP A 46 0.06 9.66 -4.66
CA TRP A 46 1.14 10.08 -3.77
C TRP A 46 2.54 9.92 -4.40
N GLU A 47 2.61 9.62 -5.70
CA GLU A 47 3.86 9.35 -6.44
C GLU A 47 4.69 8.21 -5.84
N VAL A 48 4.02 7.24 -5.21
CA VAL A 48 4.65 6.07 -4.59
C VAL A 48 4.58 4.86 -5.52
N THR A 49 5.73 4.25 -5.78
CA THR A 49 5.81 3.03 -6.58
C THR A 49 5.50 1.80 -5.71
N LEU A 50 4.57 0.96 -6.16
CA LEU A 50 4.19 -0.28 -5.46
C LEU A 50 4.81 -1.50 -6.15
N PHE A 51 5.59 -2.28 -5.40
CA PHE A 51 6.14 -3.57 -5.82
C PHE A 51 5.47 -4.71 -5.07
N PHE A 52 5.15 -5.80 -5.78
CA PHE A 52 4.63 -7.01 -5.16
C PHE A 52 5.67 -8.12 -5.15
N TYR A 53 5.78 -8.80 -4.00
CA TYR A 53 6.56 -10.02 -3.91
C TYR A 53 5.87 -11.18 -4.66
N PRO A 54 6.64 -12.14 -5.20
CA PRO A 54 6.09 -13.38 -5.73
C PRO A 54 5.22 -14.09 -4.67
N PRO A 55 4.06 -14.65 -5.05
CA PRO A 55 3.20 -15.33 -4.10
C PRO A 55 3.88 -16.56 -3.49
N TYR A 56 3.61 -16.83 -2.21
CA TYR A 56 4.15 -17.95 -1.43
C TYR A 56 5.67 -17.95 -1.26
N HIS A 57 6.30 -16.78 -1.33
CA HIS A 57 7.74 -16.63 -1.10
C HIS A 57 8.03 -15.63 0.03
N PRO A 58 7.95 -16.06 1.30
CA PRO A 58 8.26 -15.19 2.43
C PRO A 58 9.75 -14.82 2.41
N GLN A 59 10.04 -13.52 2.57
CA GLN A 59 11.38 -12.94 2.66
C GLN A 59 11.77 -12.62 4.10
#